data_AF-A0A515EUT6-F1
#
_entry.id   AF-A0A515EUT6-F1
#
_cell.length_a   1.000
_cell.length_b   1.000
_cell.length_c   1.000
_cell.angle_alpha   90.00
_cell.angle_beta   90.00
_cell.angle_gamma   90.00
#
_symmetry.space_group_name_H-M   'P 1'
#
loop_
_entity.id
_entity.type
_entity.pdbx_description
1 polymer ?
#
loop_
_entity_poly.entity_id
_entity_poly.type
_entity_poly.pdbx_seq_one_letter_code
_entity_poly.pdbx_strand_id
1 'polypeptide(L)'
;MGRHKWTEKKIADWEKEGYGQGSGPEYKPWLEVGDFSSMGRSRRIYGLKTGRVHHTFSDVEYGLFLACEWSRSVVDIREQYPLDRGLTQTVASELKIRHPFYPGTHVPTVMTVDFLVTIVKDGAEHFMALNTKRDEEAEDEVSLQKLEIQRTYFELLGKPHHLIYHSQIPQQKVKNLAWIRDAQVKDGEIEPSEGYYAALASRMGRELQAPADANVPLAAYCQTFDARHGLEPGAGLRVARLLMQERALMVDLNSKDLTREPVGAFLMSSRAGQLRAVGGA
;
A
#
# COMPACT_ATOMS: atom_id res chain seq x y z
N MET A 1 20.57 17.09 0.88
CA MET A 1 20.98 17.03 -0.54
C MET A 1 20.58 15.67 -1.07
N GLY A 2 19.86 15.62 -2.19
CA GLY A 2 19.49 14.34 -2.81
C GLY A 2 20.71 13.61 -3.38
N ARG A 3 20.62 12.29 -3.52
CA ARG A 3 21.72 11.43 -4.02
C ARG A 3 22.10 11.75 -5.47
N HIS A 4 21.20 12.39 -6.21
CA HIS A 4 21.32 12.60 -7.65
C HIS A 4 21.39 14.09 -8.02
N LYS A 5 22.32 14.42 -8.93
CA LYS A 5 22.30 15.69 -9.67
C LYS A 5 21.43 15.51 -10.91
N TRP A 6 20.23 16.09 -10.87
CA TRP A 6 19.28 15.99 -11.97
C TRP A 6 19.75 16.75 -13.21
N THR A 7 19.71 16.10 -14.37
CA THR A 7 20.05 16.63 -15.69
C THR A 7 19.08 16.02 -16.71
N GLU A 8 18.90 16.68 -17.87
CA GLU A 8 18.11 16.11 -18.97
C GLU A 8 18.62 14.73 -19.40
N LYS A 9 19.95 14.55 -19.43
CA LYS A 9 20.58 13.24 -19.70
C LYS A 9 20.16 12.19 -18.67
N LYS A 10 20.16 12.53 -17.37
CA LYS A 10 19.79 11.59 -16.31
C LYS A 10 18.32 11.17 -16.40
N ILE A 11 17.43 12.12 -16.72
CA ILE A 11 16.00 11.84 -16.95
C ILE A 11 15.85 10.86 -18.11
N ALA A 12 16.50 11.14 -19.26
CA ALA A 12 16.45 10.27 -20.43
C ALA A 12 17.07 8.88 -20.18
N ASP A 13 18.14 8.79 -19.39
CA ASP A 13 18.74 7.51 -19.00
C ASP A 13 17.77 6.71 -18.10
N TRP A 14 17.08 7.36 -17.16
CA TRP A 14 16.06 6.72 -16.31
C TRP A 14 14.84 6.24 -17.08
N GLU A 15 14.36 7.03 -18.03
CA GLU A 15 13.29 6.61 -18.95
C GLU A 15 13.72 5.37 -19.75
N LYS A 16 14.97 5.31 -20.22
CA LYS A 16 15.51 4.11 -20.91
C LYS A 16 15.65 2.90 -20.00
N GLU A 17 15.94 3.11 -18.71
CA GLU A 17 16.03 2.07 -17.69
C GLU A 17 14.63 1.58 -17.23
N GLY A 18 13.55 2.19 -17.71
CA GLY A 18 12.16 1.81 -17.44
C GLY A 18 11.56 2.45 -16.19
N TYR A 19 12.18 3.51 -15.63
CA TYR A 19 11.58 4.25 -14.52
C TYR A 19 10.25 4.88 -14.95
N GLY A 20 9.21 4.71 -14.12
CA GLY A 20 7.84 5.10 -14.43
C GLY A 20 7.06 4.16 -15.34
N GLN A 21 7.70 3.09 -15.84
CA GLN A 21 7.12 2.15 -16.78
C GLN A 21 6.86 0.80 -16.12
N GLY A 22 6.06 -0.04 -16.78
CA GLY A 22 5.67 -1.35 -16.27
C GLY A 22 4.42 -1.33 -15.39
N SER A 23 4.09 -2.52 -14.88
CA SER A 23 2.93 -2.79 -14.02
C SER A 23 3.24 -3.94 -13.08
N GLY A 24 2.61 -3.97 -11.90
CA GLY A 24 2.80 -5.03 -10.91
C GLY A 24 4.27 -5.18 -10.51
N PRO A 25 4.89 -6.38 -10.66
CA PRO A 25 6.27 -6.63 -10.23
C PRO A 25 7.31 -5.88 -11.06
N GLU A 26 6.99 -5.56 -12.32
CA GLU A 26 7.92 -4.92 -13.25
C GLU A 26 7.93 -3.39 -13.16
N TYR A 27 7.02 -2.79 -12.38
CA TYR A 27 6.95 -1.34 -12.26
C TYR A 27 8.12 -0.79 -11.43
N LYS A 28 8.75 0.27 -11.95
CA LYS A 28 9.80 1.02 -11.26
C LYS A 28 9.30 2.43 -10.91
N PRO A 29 9.21 2.82 -9.62
CA PRO A 29 8.75 4.15 -9.22
C PRO A 29 9.75 5.22 -9.66
N TRP A 30 9.28 6.41 -10.04
CA TRP A 30 10.18 7.50 -10.43
C TRP A 30 11.01 8.03 -9.25
N LEU A 31 10.59 7.82 -8.01
CA LEU A 31 11.33 8.23 -6.83
C LEU A 31 11.48 7.05 -5.89
N GLU A 32 12.70 6.83 -5.41
CA GLU A 32 13.04 5.79 -4.46
C GLU A 32 13.50 6.38 -3.11
N VAL A 33 13.39 5.56 -2.08
CA VAL A 33 13.90 5.90 -0.74
C VAL A 33 15.41 6.05 -0.83
N GLY A 34 15.90 7.25 -0.51
CA GLY A 34 17.30 7.64 -0.64
C GLY A 34 17.55 8.72 -1.69
N ASP A 35 16.58 9.00 -2.57
CA ASP A 35 16.72 10.05 -3.58
C ASP A 35 16.70 11.47 -2.98
N PHE A 36 16.01 11.65 -1.86
CA PHE A 36 15.98 12.90 -1.10
C PHE A 36 15.90 12.65 0.40
N SER A 37 16.40 13.63 1.17
CA SER A 37 16.18 13.70 2.61
C SER A 37 14.71 14.03 2.86
N SER A 38 13.89 13.01 3.08
CA SER A 38 12.51 13.23 3.52
C SER A 38 12.53 13.93 4.89
N MET A 39 11.69 14.95 5.08
CA MET A 39 11.49 15.53 6.42
C MET A 39 10.70 14.55 7.32
N GLY A 40 9.97 13.61 6.72
CA GLY A 40 9.21 12.56 7.40
C GLY A 40 9.87 11.18 7.31
N ARG A 41 9.18 10.19 7.89
CA ARG A 41 9.59 8.79 7.89
C ARG A 41 9.29 8.14 6.54
N SER A 42 10.35 7.83 5.80
CA SER A 42 10.28 7.00 4.60
C SER A 42 10.32 5.51 4.94
N ARG A 43 9.78 4.66 4.06
CA ARG A 43 9.72 3.20 4.22
C ARG A 43 9.88 2.48 2.90
N ARG A 44 10.47 1.29 2.97
CA ARG A 44 10.44 0.26 1.93
C ARG A 44 9.50 -0.84 2.38
N ILE A 45 8.48 -1.16 1.59
CA ILE A 45 7.45 -2.13 1.97
C ILE A 45 7.26 -3.13 0.84
N TYR A 46 7.52 -4.42 1.08
CA TYR A 46 7.18 -5.45 0.11
C TYR A 46 5.67 -5.50 -0.10
N GLY A 47 5.18 -5.40 -1.33
CA GLY A 47 3.77 -5.46 -1.74
C GLY A 47 3.36 -6.88 -2.10
N LEU A 48 2.35 -7.42 -1.42
CA LEU A 48 1.84 -8.77 -1.65
C LEU A 48 1.04 -8.85 -2.96
N LYS A 49 0.38 -7.74 -3.36
CA LYS A 49 -0.35 -7.68 -4.64
C LYS A 49 0.58 -7.59 -5.85
N THR A 50 1.65 -6.82 -5.69
CA THR A 50 2.54 -6.43 -6.79
C THR A 50 3.79 -7.30 -6.86
N GLY A 51 4.15 -8.01 -5.79
CA GLY A 51 5.35 -8.84 -5.74
C GLY A 51 6.66 -8.05 -5.70
N ARG A 52 6.63 -6.75 -5.38
CA ARG A 52 7.82 -5.88 -5.35
C ARG A 52 7.87 -4.97 -4.13
N VAL A 53 9.03 -4.36 -3.89
CA VAL A 53 9.20 -3.35 -2.83
C VAL A 53 8.66 -2.00 -3.30
N HIS A 54 7.76 -1.42 -2.51
CA HIS A 54 7.23 -0.07 -2.67
C HIS A 54 7.99 0.95 -1.82
N HIS A 55 7.97 2.20 -2.28
CA HIS A 55 8.66 3.32 -1.65
C HIS A 55 7.68 4.43 -1.23
N THR A 56 7.50 4.61 0.08
CA THR A 56 6.67 5.70 0.63
C THR A 56 7.53 6.70 1.40
N PHE A 57 7.25 7.99 1.30
CA PHE A 57 8.03 9.08 1.88
C PHE A 57 7.37 9.74 3.09
N SER A 58 6.16 9.32 3.45
CA SER A 58 5.44 9.80 4.63
C SER A 58 4.62 8.70 5.31
N ASP A 59 4.19 8.96 6.55
CA ASP A 59 3.25 8.11 7.26
C ASP A 59 1.86 8.09 6.59
N VAL A 60 1.50 9.19 5.90
CA VAL A 60 0.25 9.33 5.15
C VAL A 60 0.26 8.40 3.94
N GLU A 61 1.34 8.43 3.16
CA GLU A 61 1.55 7.50 2.04
C GLU A 61 1.56 6.05 2.50
N TYR A 62 2.20 5.75 3.63
CA TYR A 62 2.18 4.39 4.18
C TYR A 62 0.77 3.93 4.53
N GLY A 63 -0.02 4.78 5.21
CA GLY A 63 -1.40 4.47 5.55
C GLY A 63 -2.28 4.23 4.30
N LEU A 64 -2.08 5.06 3.27
CA LEU A 64 -2.79 4.92 2.01
C LEU A 64 -2.38 3.65 1.26
N PHE A 65 -1.08 3.34 1.21
CA PHE A 65 -0.56 2.10 0.65
C PHE A 65 -1.23 0.89 1.30
N LEU A 66 -1.29 0.84 2.64
CA LEU A 66 -1.95 -0.25 3.36
C LEU A 66 -3.43 -0.37 3.01
N ALA A 67 -4.14 0.75 2.82
CA ALA A 67 -5.54 0.75 2.42
C ALA A 67 -5.73 0.22 0.98
N CYS A 68 -4.89 0.64 0.03
CA CYS A 68 -4.89 0.15 -1.34
C CYS A 68 -4.58 -1.35 -1.39
N GLU A 69 -3.55 -1.79 -0.67
CA GLU A 69 -3.17 -3.19 -0.50
C GLU A 69 -4.28 -4.02 0.18
N TRP A 70 -5.07 -3.41 1.06
CA TRP A 70 -6.22 -4.05 1.68
C TRP A 70 -7.47 -4.08 0.78
N SER A 71 -7.54 -3.26 -0.28
CA SER A 71 -8.72 -3.27 -1.14
C SER A 71 -8.74 -4.51 -2.04
N ARG A 72 -9.90 -5.17 -2.17
CA ARG A 72 -10.08 -6.28 -3.13
C ARG A 72 -10.14 -5.80 -4.58
N SER A 73 -10.63 -4.58 -4.82
CA SER A 73 -10.77 -4.05 -6.17
C SER A 73 -9.44 -3.53 -6.73
N VAL A 74 -8.48 -3.19 -5.87
CA VAL A 74 -7.14 -2.75 -6.30
C VAL A 74 -6.33 -3.95 -6.74
N VAL A 75 -5.82 -3.91 -7.96
CA VAL A 75 -5.00 -4.98 -8.57
C VAL A 75 -3.56 -4.58 -8.82
N ASP A 76 -3.28 -3.28 -8.96
CA ASP A 76 -1.92 -2.75 -9.08
C ASP A 76 -1.81 -1.40 -8.36
N ILE A 77 -0.61 -1.15 -7.83
CA ILE A 77 -0.27 0.06 -7.08
C ILE A 77 1.05 0.56 -7.65
N ARG A 78 1.05 1.75 -8.24
CA ARG A 78 2.25 2.37 -8.81
C ARG A 78 2.53 3.68 -8.09
N GLU A 79 3.38 3.62 -7.09
CA GLU A 79 3.79 4.79 -6.32
C GLU A 79 4.74 5.68 -7.12
N GLN A 80 4.76 6.98 -6.79
CA GLN A 80 5.66 7.96 -7.38
C GLN A 80 5.61 7.93 -8.90
N TYR A 81 4.39 7.89 -9.43
CA TYR A 81 4.15 7.71 -10.85
C TYR A 81 4.47 9.00 -11.60
N PRO A 82 5.42 9.00 -12.54
CA PRO A 82 5.82 10.21 -13.24
C PRO A 82 4.73 10.65 -14.21
N LEU A 83 4.54 11.97 -14.28
CA LEU A 83 3.64 12.62 -15.21
C LEU A 83 4.42 13.02 -16.48
N ASP A 84 3.73 13.04 -17.62
CA ASP A 84 4.33 13.48 -18.87
C ASP A 84 4.81 14.94 -18.75
N ARG A 85 6.13 15.14 -18.89
CA ARG A 85 6.76 16.44 -18.67
C ARG A 85 6.31 17.50 -19.66
N GLY A 86 6.03 17.10 -20.90
CA GLY A 86 5.57 18.03 -21.93
C GLY A 86 4.20 18.59 -21.55
N LEU A 87 3.29 17.69 -21.19
CA LEU A 87 1.94 18.03 -20.78
C LEU A 87 1.91 18.82 -19.46
N THR A 88 2.70 18.46 -18.45
CA THR A 88 2.74 19.26 -17.21
C THR A 88 3.28 20.67 -17.44
N GLN A 89 4.26 20.85 -18.34
CA GLN A 89 4.76 22.18 -18.70
C GLN A 89 3.72 22.99 -19.49
N THR A 90 3.01 22.36 -20.43
CA THR A 90 1.90 23.00 -21.14
C THR A 90 0.80 23.43 -20.18
N VAL A 91 0.35 22.53 -19.30
CA VAL A 91 -0.68 22.82 -18.27
C VAL A 91 -0.22 23.96 -17.36
N ALA A 92 1.01 23.92 -16.87
CA ALA A 92 1.55 24.99 -16.02
C ALA A 92 1.53 26.36 -16.74
N SER A 93 1.93 26.38 -18.02
CA SER A 93 1.89 27.60 -18.85
C SER A 93 0.46 28.13 -19.03
N GLU A 94 -0.50 27.26 -19.34
CA GLU A 94 -1.92 27.63 -19.53
C GLU A 94 -2.54 28.19 -18.26
N LEU A 95 -2.23 27.57 -17.11
CA LEU A 95 -2.67 28.02 -15.79
C LEU A 95 -1.92 29.27 -15.29
N LYS A 96 -0.88 29.72 -15.99
CA LYS A 96 0.05 30.77 -15.55
C LYS A 96 0.71 30.46 -14.21
N ILE A 97 0.94 29.18 -13.94
CA ILE A 97 1.65 28.67 -12.77
C ILE A 97 3.09 28.35 -13.18
N ARG A 98 4.06 28.72 -12.34
CA ARG A 98 5.46 28.37 -12.61
C ARG A 98 5.67 26.85 -12.47
N HIS A 99 6.09 26.20 -13.54
CA HIS A 99 6.47 24.79 -13.49
C HIS A 99 7.68 24.57 -12.55
N PRO A 100 7.68 23.52 -11.71
CA PRO A 100 8.79 23.24 -10.80
C PRO A 100 10.08 22.85 -11.55
N PHE A 101 11.20 23.17 -10.91
CA PHE A 101 12.55 22.77 -11.33
C PHE A 101 13.21 21.95 -10.24
N TYR A 102 14.07 21.00 -10.61
CA TYR A 102 14.84 20.27 -9.61
C TYR A 102 15.72 21.24 -8.80
N PRO A 103 15.78 21.12 -7.47
CA PRO A 103 16.47 22.08 -6.61
C PRO A 103 17.90 22.36 -7.06
N GLY A 104 18.26 23.64 -7.20
CA GLY A 104 19.59 24.06 -7.62
C GLY A 104 19.91 23.85 -9.11
N THR A 105 18.90 23.59 -9.95
CA THR A 105 19.06 23.39 -11.39
C THR A 105 18.06 24.21 -12.22
N HIS A 106 18.25 24.24 -13.54
CA HIS A 106 17.28 24.75 -14.51
C HIS A 106 16.54 23.63 -15.26
N VAL A 107 16.54 22.41 -14.70
CA VAL A 107 15.91 21.23 -15.30
C VAL A 107 14.47 21.15 -14.79
N PRO A 108 13.44 21.25 -15.65
CA PRO A 108 12.04 21.09 -15.25
C PRO A 108 11.84 19.72 -14.60
N THR A 109 11.25 19.71 -13.41
CA THR A 109 11.04 18.49 -12.62
C THR A 109 10.14 17.51 -13.36
N VAL A 110 10.46 16.22 -13.30
CA VAL A 110 9.46 15.19 -13.60
C VAL A 110 8.52 15.14 -12.41
N MET A 111 7.35 15.76 -12.55
CA MET A 111 6.34 15.75 -11.49
C MET A 111 5.84 14.33 -11.31
N THR A 112 5.55 13.94 -10.06
CA THR A 112 4.98 12.64 -9.73
C THR A 112 3.65 12.82 -9.00
N VAL A 113 2.78 11.84 -9.17
CA VAL A 113 1.65 11.59 -8.27
C VAL A 113 2.06 10.51 -7.27
N ASP A 114 1.63 10.61 -6.01
CA ASP A 114 2.05 9.67 -4.96
C ASP A 114 1.65 8.23 -5.29
N PHE A 115 0.44 8.00 -5.80
CA PHE A 115 0.00 6.69 -6.30
C PHE A 115 -0.88 6.80 -7.54
N LEU A 116 -0.57 6.01 -8.56
CA LEU A 116 -1.49 5.63 -9.62
C LEU A 116 -1.97 4.20 -9.37
N VAL A 117 -3.23 4.06 -9.00
CA VAL A 117 -3.84 2.78 -8.61
C VAL A 117 -4.67 2.23 -9.76
N THR A 118 -4.51 0.94 -10.05
CA THR A 118 -5.37 0.21 -10.99
C THR A 118 -6.45 -0.55 -10.21
N ILE A 119 -7.70 -0.27 -10.54
CA ILE A 119 -8.89 -0.82 -9.88
C ILE A 119 -9.66 -1.63 -10.90
N VAL A 120 -9.99 -2.88 -10.58
CA VAL A 120 -10.94 -3.69 -11.35
C VAL A 120 -12.32 -3.55 -10.72
N LYS A 121 -13.28 -3.06 -11.49
CA LYS A 121 -14.69 -2.96 -11.11
C LYS A 121 -15.54 -3.45 -12.29
N ASP A 122 -16.48 -4.34 -12.01
CA ASP A 122 -17.39 -4.91 -13.03
C ASP A 122 -16.66 -5.52 -14.25
N GLY A 123 -15.45 -6.07 -14.01
CA GLY A 123 -14.61 -6.67 -15.04
C GLY A 123 -13.79 -5.67 -15.88
N ALA A 124 -13.94 -4.36 -15.65
CA ALA A 124 -13.19 -3.31 -16.33
C ALA A 124 -12.09 -2.72 -15.44
N GLU A 125 -10.97 -2.34 -16.06
CA GLU A 125 -9.89 -1.61 -15.40
C GLU A 125 -10.16 -0.11 -15.38
N HIS A 126 -9.95 0.48 -14.21
CA HIS A 126 -10.04 1.91 -13.96
C HIS A 126 -8.75 2.39 -13.30
N PHE A 127 -8.34 3.61 -13.62
CA PHE A 127 -7.17 4.24 -13.00
C PHE A 127 -7.61 5.35 -12.07
N MET A 128 -6.96 5.44 -10.91
CA MET A 128 -7.20 6.50 -9.94
C MET A 128 -5.85 7.05 -9.46
N ALA A 129 -5.68 8.35 -9.60
CA ALA A 129 -4.50 9.09 -9.17
C ALA A 129 -4.74 9.64 -7.75
N LEU A 130 -3.79 9.45 -6.85
CA LEU A 130 -3.91 9.83 -5.45
C LEU A 130 -2.67 10.61 -5.01
N ASN A 131 -2.88 11.80 -4.45
CA ASN A 131 -1.86 12.49 -3.67
C ASN A 131 -2.23 12.50 -2.20
N THR A 132 -1.21 12.59 -1.38
CA THR A 132 -1.30 12.70 0.06
C THR A 132 -0.70 14.01 0.53
N LYS A 133 -1.33 14.62 1.53
CA LYS A 133 -0.82 15.82 2.18
C LYS A 133 -0.99 15.74 3.68
N ARG A 134 -0.04 16.34 4.39
CA ARG A 134 -0.27 16.72 5.78
C ARG A 134 -1.16 17.96 5.82
N ASP A 135 -1.99 18.06 6.85
CA ASP A 135 -2.92 19.18 7.00
C ASP A 135 -2.18 20.53 7.02
N GLU A 136 -0.99 20.59 7.61
CA GLU A 136 -0.19 21.82 7.68
C GLU A 136 0.40 22.23 6.32
N GLU A 137 0.46 21.31 5.35
CA GLU A 137 0.93 21.57 3.99
C GLU A 137 -0.21 21.98 3.04
N ALA A 138 -1.46 21.97 3.53
CA ALA A 138 -2.64 22.32 2.75
C ALA A 138 -2.71 23.82 2.40
N GLU A 139 -2.07 24.67 3.20
CA GLU A 139 -2.09 26.13 3.03
C GLU A 139 -0.83 26.67 2.34
N ASP A 140 0.16 25.82 2.04
CA ASP A 140 1.36 26.23 1.31
C ASP A 140 1.03 26.52 -0.16
N GLU A 141 1.12 27.78 -0.57
CA GLU A 141 0.78 28.25 -1.91
C GLU A 141 1.57 27.50 -3.00
N VAL A 142 2.85 27.19 -2.74
CA VAL A 142 3.70 26.46 -3.68
C VAL A 142 3.22 25.01 -3.85
N SER A 143 2.83 24.36 -2.75
CA SER A 143 2.21 23.03 -2.74
C SER A 143 0.89 23.03 -3.51
N LEU A 144 0.01 24.01 -3.26
CA LEU A 144 -1.28 24.15 -3.94
C LEU A 144 -1.12 24.36 -5.46
N GLN A 145 -0.19 25.22 -5.87
CA GLN A 145 0.12 25.43 -7.29
C GLN A 145 0.55 24.14 -8.00
N LYS A 146 1.40 23.32 -7.36
CA LYS A 146 1.81 22.02 -7.91
C LYS A 146 0.63 21.05 -7.99
N LEU A 147 -0.22 21.03 -6.97
CA LEU A 147 -1.42 20.19 -6.96
C LEU A 147 -2.40 20.58 -8.07
N GLU A 148 -2.56 21.87 -8.36
CA GLU A 148 -3.44 22.35 -9.42
C GLU A 148 -2.97 21.94 -10.82
N ILE A 149 -1.65 21.95 -11.06
CA ILE A 149 -1.06 21.38 -12.29
C ILE A 149 -1.43 19.90 -12.41
N GLN A 150 -1.28 19.12 -11.34
CA GLN A 150 -1.60 17.69 -11.36
C GLN A 150 -3.10 17.43 -11.56
N ARG A 151 -3.96 18.22 -10.89
CA ARG A 151 -5.41 18.13 -11.02
C ARG A 151 -5.83 18.32 -12.48
N THR A 152 -5.36 19.40 -13.10
CA THR A 152 -5.65 19.74 -14.50
C THR A 152 -5.05 18.70 -15.46
N TYR A 153 -3.84 18.22 -15.19
CA TYR A 153 -3.21 17.14 -15.95
C TYR A 153 -4.09 15.88 -15.99
N PHE A 154 -4.59 15.42 -14.84
CA PHE A 154 -5.43 14.21 -14.79
C PHE A 154 -6.83 14.42 -15.33
N GLU A 155 -7.40 15.63 -15.17
CA GLU A 155 -8.67 16.03 -15.78
C GLU A 155 -8.62 15.92 -17.31
N LEU A 156 -7.55 16.42 -17.95
CA LEU A 156 -7.32 16.31 -19.39
C LEU A 156 -7.20 14.84 -19.86
N LEU A 157 -6.71 13.96 -19.01
CA LEU A 157 -6.61 12.52 -19.30
C LEU A 157 -7.88 11.73 -18.95
N GLY A 158 -8.92 12.40 -18.44
CA GLY A 158 -10.16 11.75 -17.99
C GLY A 158 -9.95 10.77 -16.84
N LYS A 159 -8.92 10.97 -16.01
CA LYS A 159 -8.60 10.10 -14.86
C LYS A 159 -8.96 10.80 -13.55
N PRO A 160 -9.72 10.15 -12.64
CA PRO A 160 -9.96 10.68 -11.31
C PRO A 160 -8.65 10.96 -10.56
N HIS A 161 -8.54 12.16 -9.99
CA HIS A 161 -7.44 12.58 -9.12
C HIS A 161 -8.00 13.01 -7.76
N HIS A 162 -7.49 12.43 -6.68
CA HIS A 162 -7.92 12.74 -5.32
C HIS A 162 -6.74 13.16 -4.45
N LEU A 163 -6.98 14.16 -3.61
CA LEU A 163 -6.07 14.59 -2.57
C LEU A 163 -6.58 14.06 -1.22
N ILE A 164 -5.70 13.38 -0.48
CA ILE A 164 -6.01 12.76 0.80
C ILE A 164 -5.20 13.44 1.89
N TYR A 165 -5.89 14.02 2.86
CA TYR A 165 -5.24 14.64 4.01
C TYR A 165 -4.96 13.63 5.12
N HIS A 166 -3.89 13.86 5.87
CA HIS A 166 -3.53 13.04 7.04
C HIS A 166 -4.67 12.92 8.05
N SER A 167 -5.37 14.02 8.36
CA SER A 167 -6.55 14.03 9.26
C SER A 167 -7.70 13.14 8.80
N GLN A 168 -7.80 12.85 7.50
CA GLN A 168 -8.87 12.03 6.92
C GLN A 168 -8.55 10.54 6.95
N ILE A 169 -7.30 10.16 7.25
CA ILE A 169 -6.90 8.75 7.34
C ILE A 169 -7.40 8.15 8.66
N PRO A 170 -8.22 7.09 8.64
CA PRO A 170 -8.68 6.42 9.86
C PRO A 170 -7.53 5.67 10.53
N GLN A 171 -6.87 6.32 11.50
CA GLN A 171 -5.64 5.83 12.14
C GLN A 171 -5.79 4.43 12.76
N GLN A 172 -6.93 4.13 13.37
CA GLN A 172 -7.19 2.81 13.95
C GLN A 172 -7.21 1.71 12.88
N LYS A 173 -7.80 1.99 11.70
CA LYS A 173 -7.80 1.04 10.58
C LYS A 173 -6.38 0.81 10.08
N VAL A 174 -5.60 1.87 9.88
CA VAL A 174 -4.20 1.77 9.45
C VAL A 174 -3.36 0.96 10.44
N LYS A 175 -3.53 1.19 11.75
CA LYS A 175 -2.87 0.41 12.80
C LYS A 175 -3.22 -1.08 12.71
N ASN A 176 -4.51 -1.40 12.56
CA ASN A 176 -4.96 -2.78 12.44
C ASN A 176 -4.46 -3.44 11.14
N LEU A 177 -4.44 -2.71 10.02
CA LEU A 177 -3.87 -3.21 8.76
C LEU A 177 -2.37 -3.49 8.87
N ALA A 178 -1.61 -2.59 9.50
CA ALA A 178 -0.19 -2.79 9.77
C ALA A 178 0.03 -4.01 10.67
N TRP A 179 -0.80 -4.17 11.72
CA TRP A 179 -0.74 -5.32 12.61
C TRP A 179 -1.10 -6.63 11.89
N ILE A 180 -2.12 -6.67 11.05
CA ILE A 180 -2.44 -7.86 10.25
C ILE A 180 -1.27 -8.22 9.32
N ARG A 181 -0.73 -7.22 8.61
CA ARG A 181 0.36 -7.40 7.64
C ARG A 181 1.65 -7.91 8.27
N ASP A 182 1.99 -7.51 9.48
CA ASP A 182 3.26 -7.92 10.10
C ASP A 182 3.33 -9.44 10.42
N ALA A 183 2.23 -10.19 10.25
CA ALA A 183 2.24 -11.66 10.36
C ALA A 183 2.82 -12.39 9.14
N GLN A 184 2.98 -11.70 8.01
CA GLN A 184 3.53 -12.30 6.79
C GLN A 184 4.92 -12.88 7.05
N VAL A 185 5.26 -13.94 6.31
CA VAL A 185 6.59 -14.52 6.33
C VAL A 185 7.58 -13.47 5.83
N LYS A 186 8.60 -13.19 6.63
CA LYS A 186 9.60 -12.16 6.31
C LYS A 186 10.70 -12.77 5.43
N ASP A 187 11.38 -11.94 4.66
CA ASP A 187 12.52 -12.38 3.85
C ASP A 187 13.56 -13.08 4.74
N GLY A 188 13.94 -14.31 4.37
CA GLY A 188 14.89 -15.14 5.11
C GLY A 188 14.28 -15.93 6.27
N GLU A 189 12.99 -15.81 6.52
CA GLU A 189 12.29 -16.65 7.49
C GLU A 189 11.99 -18.03 6.89
N ILE A 190 12.40 -19.08 7.60
CA ILE A 190 12.21 -20.47 7.18
C ILE A 190 11.02 -21.05 7.95
N GLU A 191 10.01 -21.51 7.23
CA GLU A 191 8.91 -22.26 7.85
C GLU A 191 9.42 -23.59 8.43
N PRO A 192 8.87 -24.07 9.55
CA PRO A 192 9.26 -25.36 10.12
C PRO A 192 9.14 -26.54 9.15
N SER A 193 8.19 -26.46 8.22
CA SER A 193 7.98 -27.41 7.12
C SER A 193 7.25 -26.71 5.98
N GLU A 194 7.32 -27.25 4.77
CA GLU A 194 6.62 -26.70 3.61
C GLU A 194 5.09 -26.62 3.86
N GLY A 195 4.52 -25.42 3.72
CA GLY A 195 3.08 -25.21 3.90
C GLY A 195 2.62 -25.28 5.36
N TYR A 196 3.53 -25.10 6.33
CA TYR A 196 3.23 -25.16 7.75
C TYR A 196 2.11 -24.20 8.15
N TYR A 197 2.24 -22.93 7.78
CA TYR A 197 1.22 -21.93 8.11
C TYR A 197 -0.09 -22.13 7.33
N ALA A 198 -0.02 -22.62 6.09
CA ALA A 198 -1.22 -22.93 5.29
C ALA A 198 -2.04 -24.09 5.90
N ALA A 199 -1.37 -25.13 6.40
CA ALA A 199 -2.01 -26.24 7.08
C ALA A 199 -2.69 -25.80 8.38
N LEU A 200 -2.02 -24.95 9.18
CA LEU A 200 -2.59 -24.38 10.41
C LEU A 200 -3.76 -23.44 10.12
N ALA A 201 -3.65 -22.58 9.10
CA ALA A 201 -4.72 -21.69 8.66
C ALA A 201 -5.96 -22.47 8.25
N SER A 202 -5.78 -23.59 7.53
CA SER A 202 -6.88 -24.48 7.14
C SER A 202 -7.56 -25.13 8.35
N ARG A 203 -6.79 -25.51 9.39
CA ARG A 203 -7.34 -26.08 10.64
C ARG A 203 -8.11 -25.02 11.43
N MET A 204 -7.48 -23.87 11.69
CA MET A 204 -8.08 -22.75 12.40
C MET A 204 -9.34 -22.25 11.70
N GLY A 205 -9.30 -22.13 10.36
CA GLY A 205 -10.46 -21.72 9.57
C GLY A 205 -11.67 -22.64 9.75
N ARG A 206 -11.48 -23.97 9.86
CA ARG A 206 -12.57 -24.92 10.15
C ARG A 206 -13.12 -24.75 11.56
N GLU A 207 -12.26 -24.54 12.56
CA GLU A 207 -12.70 -24.34 13.94
C GLU A 207 -13.50 -23.04 14.11
N LEU A 208 -13.08 -21.96 13.43
CA LEU A 208 -13.74 -20.66 13.49
C LEU A 208 -15.04 -20.59 12.68
N GLN A 209 -15.37 -21.59 11.85
CA GLN A 209 -16.70 -21.67 11.22
C GLN A 209 -17.80 -21.97 12.23
N ALA A 210 -17.49 -22.73 13.29
CA ALA A 210 -18.41 -23.09 14.36
C ALA A 210 -17.64 -23.13 15.69
N PRO A 211 -17.30 -21.96 16.27
CA PRO A 211 -16.50 -21.91 17.49
C PRO A 211 -17.28 -22.52 18.66
N ALA A 212 -16.58 -23.29 19.50
CA ALA A 212 -17.18 -23.93 20.68
C ALA A 212 -17.68 -22.91 21.71
N ASP A 213 -16.98 -21.77 21.84
CA ASP A 213 -17.40 -20.60 22.60
C ASP A 213 -17.18 -19.36 21.74
N ALA A 214 -18.26 -18.65 21.40
CA ALA A 214 -18.18 -17.46 20.57
C ALA A 214 -17.70 -16.22 21.34
N ASN A 215 -17.77 -16.22 22.67
CA ASN A 215 -17.44 -15.06 23.51
C ASN A 215 -15.98 -15.04 23.97
N VAL A 216 -15.23 -16.12 23.75
CA VAL A 216 -13.81 -16.17 24.10
C VAL A 216 -13.03 -15.12 23.29
N PRO A 217 -12.16 -14.31 23.93
CA PRO A 217 -11.30 -13.37 23.21
C PRO A 217 -10.37 -14.09 22.23
N LEU A 218 -10.09 -13.47 21.08
CA LEU A 218 -9.21 -14.04 20.05
C LEU A 218 -7.85 -14.50 20.63
N ALA A 219 -7.26 -13.71 21.53
CA ALA A 219 -5.99 -14.07 22.17
C ALA A 219 -6.08 -15.39 22.97
N ALA A 220 -7.15 -15.58 23.75
CA ALA A 220 -7.35 -16.77 24.56
C ALA A 220 -7.69 -18.00 23.69
N TYR A 221 -8.45 -17.80 22.61
CA TYR A 221 -8.65 -18.84 21.59
C TYR A 221 -7.31 -19.27 20.98
N CYS A 222 -6.48 -18.32 20.56
CA CYS A 222 -5.18 -18.59 19.94
C CYS A 222 -4.22 -19.33 20.87
N GLN A 223 -4.17 -18.96 22.16
CA GLN A 223 -3.36 -19.68 23.16
C GLN A 223 -3.83 -21.13 23.33
N THR A 224 -5.15 -21.36 23.32
CA THR A 224 -5.73 -22.71 23.41
C THR A 224 -5.51 -23.50 22.11
N PHE A 225 -5.49 -22.82 20.96
CA PHE A 225 -5.11 -23.41 19.68
C PHE A 225 -3.64 -23.87 19.70
N ASP A 226 -2.73 -23.03 20.21
CA ASP A 226 -1.31 -23.38 20.36
C ASP A 226 -1.13 -24.65 21.21
N ALA A 227 -1.77 -24.69 22.39
CA ALA A 227 -1.70 -25.84 23.29
C ALA A 227 -2.25 -27.14 22.66
N ARG A 228 -3.38 -27.07 21.94
CA ARG A 228 -4.02 -28.24 21.31
C ARG A 228 -3.21 -28.81 20.15
N HIS A 229 -2.47 -27.97 19.43
CA HIS A 229 -1.67 -28.38 18.27
C HIS A 229 -0.17 -28.50 18.57
N GLY A 230 0.25 -28.30 19.82
CA GLY A 230 1.66 -28.40 20.23
C GLY A 230 2.55 -27.33 19.60
N LEU A 231 2.04 -26.11 19.44
CA LEU A 231 2.73 -25.00 18.78
C LEU A 231 3.45 -24.12 19.81
N GLU A 232 4.48 -23.40 19.34
CA GLU A 232 5.10 -22.34 20.12
C GLU A 232 4.08 -21.23 20.47
N PRO A 233 4.14 -20.66 21.68
CA PRO A 233 3.24 -19.58 22.09
C PRO A 233 3.22 -18.42 21.09
N GLY A 234 2.04 -18.08 20.59
CA GLY A 234 1.81 -16.98 19.65
C GLY A 234 1.70 -17.41 18.19
N ALA A 235 1.97 -18.68 17.86
CA ALA A 235 1.81 -19.22 16.51
C ALA A 235 0.35 -19.11 16.01
N GLY A 236 -0.62 -19.41 16.86
CA GLY A 236 -2.04 -19.32 16.57
C GLY A 236 -2.48 -17.89 16.28
N LEU A 237 -1.97 -16.91 17.02
CA LEU A 237 -2.26 -15.50 16.75
C LEU A 237 -1.70 -15.06 15.40
N ARG A 238 -0.51 -15.55 15.03
CA ARG A 238 0.03 -15.34 13.68
C ARG A 238 -0.87 -15.96 12.62
N VAL A 239 -1.31 -17.20 12.81
CA VAL A 239 -2.21 -17.90 11.87
C VAL A 239 -3.53 -17.14 11.70
N ALA A 240 -4.12 -16.63 12.78
CA ALA A 240 -5.31 -15.79 12.72
C ALA A 240 -5.06 -14.53 11.87
N ARG A 241 -3.93 -13.84 12.08
CA ARG A 241 -3.55 -12.67 11.27
C ARG A 241 -3.34 -13.02 9.79
N LEU A 242 -2.78 -14.19 9.46
CA LEU A 242 -2.67 -14.67 8.07
C LEU A 242 -4.06 -14.88 7.44
N LEU A 243 -4.99 -15.50 8.17
CA LEU A 243 -6.38 -15.62 7.72
C LEU A 243 -7.06 -14.26 7.53
N MET A 244 -6.73 -13.27 8.37
CA MET A 244 -7.22 -11.89 8.21
C MET A 244 -6.63 -11.24 6.95
N GLN A 245 -5.34 -11.42 6.68
CA GLN A 245 -4.69 -10.89 5.47
C GLN A 245 -5.38 -11.40 4.19
N GLU A 246 -5.71 -12.69 4.15
CA GLU A 246 -6.44 -13.31 3.04
C GLU A 246 -7.94 -12.94 3.01
N ARG A 247 -8.41 -12.20 4.03
CA ARG A 247 -9.84 -11.90 4.26
C ARG A 247 -10.69 -13.18 4.32
N ALA A 248 -10.06 -14.29 4.71
CA ALA A 248 -10.75 -15.52 5.09
C ALA A 248 -11.40 -15.34 6.46
N LEU A 249 -10.74 -14.60 7.37
CA LEU A 249 -11.27 -14.14 8.65
C LEU A 249 -11.53 -12.64 8.58
N MET A 250 -12.79 -12.24 8.42
CA MET A 250 -13.18 -10.83 8.34
C MET A 250 -13.18 -10.19 9.73
N VAL A 251 -12.69 -8.95 9.80
CA VAL A 251 -12.52 -8.19 11.03
C VAL A 251 -13.18 -6.81 10.93
N ASP A 252 -13.58 -6.23 12.06
CA ASP A 252 -13.80 -4.78 12.13
C ASP A 252 -12.46 -4.06 12.32
N LEU A 253 -12.01 -3.40 11.26
CA LEU A 253 -10.77 -2.61 11.31
C LEU A 253 -10.86 -1.39 12.25
N ASN A 254 -12.04 -1.03 12.78
CA ASN A 254 -12.18 0.00 13.81
C ASN A 254 -11.97 -0.53 15.23
N SER A 255 -11.82 -1.84 15.44
CA SER A 255 -11.56 -2.41 16.76
C SER A 255 -10.32 -1.76 17.37
N LYS A 256 -10.40 -1.38 18.65
CA LYS A 256 -9.26 -0.81 19.38
C LYS A 256 -8.14 -1.83 19.56
N ASP A 257 -8.52 -3.10 19.72
CA ASP A 257 -7.63 -4.23 19.93
C ASP A 257 -8.29 -5.53 19.44
N LEU A 258 -7.92 -5.96 18.24
CA LEU A 258 -8.42 -7.18 17.61
C LEU A 258 -8.15 -8.44 18.45
N THR A 259 -7.17 -8.43 19.34
CA THR A 259 -6.86 -9.61 20.17
C THR A 259 -7.86 -9.82 21.31
N ARG A 260 -8.61 -8.77 21.67
CA ARG A 260 -9.59 -8.77 22.75
C ARG A 260 -11.03 -8.95 22.27
N GLU A 261 -11.25 -8.83 20.97
CA GLU A 261 -12.56 -9.10 20.39
C GLU A 261 -12.94 -10.57 20.59
N PRO A 262 -14.22 -10.86 20.88
CA PRO A 262 -14.70 -12.23 20.97
C PRO A 262 -14.61 -12.90 19.59
N VAL A 263 -14.27 -14.20 19.52
CA VAL A 263 -14.15 -14.91 18.24
C VAL A 263 -15.43 -14.87 17.40
N GLY A 264 -16.61 -14.73 18.04
CA GLY A 264 -17.90 -14.56 17.36
C GLY A 264 -18.09 -13.20 16.67
N ALA A 265 -17.24 -12.20 16.95
CA ALA A 265 -17.23 -10.93 16.21
C ALA A 265 -16.54 -11.05 14.83
N PHE A 266 -15.83 -12.16 14.58
CA PHE A 266 -15.16 -12.42 13.32
C PHE A 266 -16.04 -13.26 12.40
N LEU A 267 -16.01 -12.97 11.10
CA LEU A 267 -16.80 -13.72 10.11
C LEU A 267 -15.88 -14.49 9.17
N MET A 268 -16.07 -15.81 9.09
CA MET A 268 -15.40 -16.61 8.07
C MET A 268 -16.02 -16.34 6.70
N SER A 269 -15.21 -15.96 5.72
CA SER A 269 -15.69 -15.86 4.34
C SER A 269 -15.70 -17.24 3.68
N SER A 270 -16.76 -17.55 2.92
CA SER A 270 -16.94 -18.85 2.24
C SER A 270 -15.97 -19.07 1.07
N ARG A 271 -15.16 -18.06 0.74
CA ARG A 271 -14.12 -18.14 -0.29
C ARG A 271 -12.78 -18.17 0.43
N ALA A 272 -12.13 -19.33 0.44
CA ALA A 272 -10.70 -19.37 0.68
C ALA A 272 -10.07 -18.35 -0.28
N GLY A 273 -9.39 -17.33 0.26
CA GLY A 273 -8.68 -16.36 -0.55
C GLY A 273 -7.80 -17.14 -1.51
N GLN A 274 -8.11 -17.07 -2.80
CA GLN A 274 -7.20 -17.56 -3.82
C GLN A 274 -5.98 -16.65 -3.73
N LEU A 275 -4.96 -17.10 -3.02
CA LEU A 275 -3.59 -16.72 -3.32
C LEU A 275 -3.42 -17.02 -4.82
N ARG A 276 -3.47 -15.99 -5.66
CA ARG A 276 -2.69 -16.05 -6.88
C ARG A 276 -1.25 -16.00 -6.40
N ALA A 277 -0.64 -17.17 -6.25
CA ALA A 277 0.80 -17.28 -6.26
C ALA A 277 1.26 -16.64 -7.58
N VAL A 278 1.82 -15.44 -7.51
CA VAL A 278 2.58 -14.89 -8.64
C VAL A 278 4.03 -15.19 -8.31
N GLY A 279 4.45 -16.39 -8.72
CA GLY A 279 5.73 -16.99 -8.37
C GLY A 279 5.81 -18.40 -8.94
N GLY A 280 5.87 -18.50 -10.26
CA GLY A 280 6.00 -19.74 -11.00
C GLY A 280 5.54 -19.54 -12.43
N ALA A 281 6.45 -19.76 -13.38
CA ALA A 281 6.22 -19.68 -14.83
C ALA A 281 5.02 -20.53 -15.31
#